data_AF-A0A8S4GDA0-F1
#
_entry.id   AF-A0A8S4GDA0-F1
#
_cell.length_a   1.000
_cell.length_b   1.000
_cell.length_c   1.000
_cell.angle_alpha   90.00
_cell.angle_beta   90.00
_cell.angle_gamma   90.00
#
_symmetry.space_group_name_H-M   'P 1'
#
loop_
_entity.id
_entity.type
_entity.pdbx_description
1 polymer ?
#
loop_
_entity_poly.entity_id
_entity_poly.type
_entity_poly.pdbx_seq_one_letter_code
_entity_poly.pdbx_strand_id
1 'polypeptide(L)'
;MKTSSKYSLNDLMEKGPNLQNDILTLIIKWRSYRYAVIADIEKMYRGILIHEDQQQLQKIVWRFTPTDKLREMQLCTVTYESKSAPYLAMRTLKQLAIDEGDAYPQARKAVMSEFYMDDVISGRNTIEEAKILQNELYNLLLKGGFVLKKWATNEASILEGLPDNYKRQQNTIDFKQDESMKTLGLSWNTTEDVFVFNWQLPQQKSRLTKRVLLSNISKIYDPLGWLSPMTVKAKLFFQKLWLDRLNWDENVSESSSKEWELIRSEIININDVTIPRWISCYNNVTELHGFCDASEKAFACVIYSKATNDTGEAVITLMTAKTKVAPTKKKTTLPI
;
A
#
# COMPACT_ATOMS: atom_id res chain seq x y z
N MET A 1 6.07 1.42 -26.94
CA MET A 1 5.83 1.69 -28.38
C MET A 1 5.73 0.34 -29.10
N LYS A 2 4.72 0.12 -29.93
CA LYS A 2 4.58 -1.13 -30.70
C LYS A 2 5.44 -1.02 -31.97
N THR A 3 6.21 -2.04 -32.29
CA THR A 3 7.02 -2.07 -33.51
C THR A 3 6.15 -2.40 -34.73
N SER A 4 6.76 -2.50 -35.91
CA SER A 4 6.10 -2.99 -37.13
C SER A 4 5.48 -4.39 -36.98
N SER A 5 5.93 -5.19 -36.00
CA SER A 5 5.34 -6.49 -35.66
C SER A 5 4.12 -6.39 -34.73
N LYS A 6 3.68 -5.17 -34.36
CA LYS A 6 2.60 -4.85 -33.39
C LYS A 6 2.85 -5.28 -31.93
N TYR A 7 4.01 -5.85 -31.63
CA TYR A 7 4.44 -6.17 -30.28
C TYR A 7 5.38 -5.10 -29.74
N SER A 8 5.30 -4.86 -28.44
CA SER A 8 6.26 -4.09 -27.66
C SER A 8 7.22 -5.02 -26.93
N LEU A 9 8.33 -4.48 -26.42
CA LEU A 9 9.26 -5.25 -25.59
C LEU A 9 8.54 -5.93 -24.41
N ASN A 10 7.63 -5.22 -23.74
CA ASN A 10 6.85 -5.77 -22.63
C ASN A 10 5.94 -6.94 -23.04
N ASP A 11 5.48 -6.99 -24.29
CA ASP A 11 4.67 -8.12 -24.77
C ASP A 11 5.50 -9.39 -24.90
N LEU A 12 6.80 -9.24 -25.21
CA LEU A 12 7.75 -10.33 -25.44
C LEU A 12 8.55 -10.73 -24.19
N MET A 13 8.58 -9.89 -23.17
CA MET A 13 9.26 -10.19 -21.91
C MET A 13 8.45 -11.12 -21.03
N GLU A 14 9.14 -12.03 -20.34
CA GLU A 14 8.55 -12.80 -19.25
C GLU A 14 8.46 -11.96 -17.99
N LYS A 15 7.34 -12.07 -17.26
CA LYS A 15 7.13 -11.32 -16.01
C LYS A 15 8.02 -11.82 -14.87
N GLY A 16 8.35 -13.12 -14.89
CA GLY A 16 8.85 -13.84 -13.73
C GLY A 16 7.75 -14.09 -12.68
N PRO A 17 8.03 -14.94 -11.68
CA PRO A 17 7.10 -15.20 -10.58
C PRO A 17 6.89 -13.95 -9.72
N ASN A 18 5.71 -13.82 -9.12
CA ASN A 18 5.47 -12.74 -8.16
C ASN A 18 6.14 -13.06 -6.83
N LEU A 19 7.20 -12.31 -6.49
CA LEU A 19 7.94 -12.44 -5.24
C LEU A 19 7.51 -11.45 -4.15
N GLN A 20 6.53 -10.59 -4.46
CA GLN A 20 6.08 -9.53 -3.58
C GLN A 20 5.17 -10.08 -2.49
N ASN A 21 5.37 -9.60 -1.26
CA ASN A 21 4.51 -9.97 -0.14
C ASN A 21 3.12 -9.33 -0.28
N ASP A 22 2.12 -10.00 0.26
CA ASP A 22 0.78 -9.44 0.38
C ASP A 22 0.79 -8.26 1.36
N ILE A 23 0.38 -7.07 0.89
CA ILE A 23 0.42 -5.84 1.67
C ILE A 23 -0.44 -5.92 2.94
N LEU A 24 -1.56 -6.63 2.90
CA LEU A 24 -2.43 -6.81 4.05
C LEU A 24 -1.72 -7.60 5.15
N THR A 25 -1.09 -8.71 4.77
CA THR A 25 -0.31 -9.55 5.69
C THR A 25 0.87 -8.76 6.27
N LEU A 26 1.53 -7.95 5.44
CA LEU A 26 2.64 -7.11 5.86
C LEU A 26 2.20 -6.06 6.89
N ILE A 27 1.12 -5.32 6.62
CA ILE A 27 0.59 -4.32 7.57
C ILE A 27 0.16 -5.00 8.87
N ILE A 28 -0.54 -6.14 8.83
CA ILE A 28 -0.94 -6.85 10.06
C ILE A 28 0.28 -7.27 10.89
N LYS A 29 1.30 -7.86 10.24
CA LYS A 29 2.54 -8.24 10.92
C LYS A 29 3.24 -7.00 11.49
N TRP A 30 3.31 -5.92 10.74
CA TRP A 30 3.92 -4.67 11.19
C TRP A 30 3.22 -4.07 12.41
N ARG A 31 1.88 -4.14 12.45
CA ARG A 31 1.06 -3.74 13.60
C ARG A 31 1.31 -4.57 14.86
N SER A 32 1.90 -5.76 14.75
CA SER A 32 2.27 -6.58 15.92
C SER A 32 3.50 -6.03 16.65
N TYR A 33 4.35 -5.24 15.98
CA TYR A 33 5.57 -4.70 16.57
C TYR A 33 5.27 -3.45 17.40
N ARG A 34 5.80 -3.36 18.63
CA ARG A 34 5.67 -2.15 19.47
C ARG A 34 6.37 -0.94 18.85
N TYR A 35 7.57 -1.14 18.31
CA TYR A 35 8.38 -0.12 17.68
C TYR A 35 8.48 -0.36 16.18
N ALA A 36 7.91 0.55 15.40
CA ALA A 36 7.84 0.48 13.95
C ALA A 36 9.06 1.12 13.29
N VAL A 37 9.51 0.56 12.17
CA VAL A 37 10.56 1.10 11.31
C VAL A 37 10.09 1.01 9.87
N ILE A 38 10.02 2.15 9.19
CA ILE A 38 9.77 2.25 7.75
C ILE A 38 10.92 2.98 7.09
N ALA A 39 11.32 2.52 5.89
CA ALA A 39 12.25 3.23 5.01
C ALA A 39 12.00 2.84 3.55
N ASP A 40 12.52 3.65 2.64
CA ASP A 40 12.39 3.52 1.19
C ASP A 40 13.77 3.35 0.55
N ILE A 41 13.91 2.44 -0.41
CA ILE A 41 15.14 2.30 -1.20
C ILE A 41 15.16 3.39 -2.28
N GLU A 42 16.09 4.33 -2.16
CA GLU A 42 16.24 5.39 -3.14
C GLU A 42 16.52 4.82 -4.53
N LYS A 43 15.61 5.09 -5.48
CA LYS A 43 15.75 4.74 -6.90
C LYS A 43 16.08 3.26 -7.09
N MET A 44 15.41 2.37 -6.34
CA MET A 44 15.66 0.93 -6.30
C MET A 44 16.03 0.30 -7.65
N TYR A 45 15.21 0.50 -8.69
CA TYR A 45 15.45 -0.10 -10.01
C TYR A 45 16.74 0.39 -10.70
N ARG A 46 17.14 1.64 -10.44
CA ARG A 46 18.40 2.21 -10.97
C ARG A 46 19.64 1.65 -10.28
N GLY A 47 19.49 0.98 -9.13
CA GLY A 47 20.58 0.26 -8.45
C GLY A 47 20.90 -1.10 -9.07
N ILE A 48 20.13 -1.57 -10.06
CA ILE A 48 20.24 -2.94 -10.58
C ILE A 48 20.66 -2.89 -12.03
N LEU A 49 21.86 -3.39 -12.33
CA LEU A 49 22.36 -3.51 -13.69
C LEU A 49 21.66 -4.64 -14.45
N ILE A 50 21.37 -4.37 -15.71
CA ILE A 50 20.91 -5.35 -16.69
C ILE A 50 22.15 -5.97 -17.34
N HIS A 51 22.11 -7.28 -17.58
CA HIS A 51 23.19 -7.98 -18.27
C HIS A 51 23.49 -7.30 -19.62
N GLU A 52 24.77 -7.11 -19.95
CA GLU A 52 25.22 -6.31 -21.09
C GLU A 52 24.54 -6.70 -22.41
N ASP A 53 24.41 -8.01 -22.67
CA ASP A 53 23.73 -8.55 -23.86
C ASP A 53 22.26 -8.15 -24.01
N GLN A 54 21.61 -7.76 -22.91
CA GLN A 54 20.20 -7.35 -22.88
C GLN A 54 20.01 -5.83 -22.89
N GLN A 55 21.07 -5.04 -22.63
CA GLN A 55 20.96 -3.57 -22.57
C GLN A 55 20.56 -2.97 -23.92
N GLN A 56 20.97 -3.59 -25.04
CA GLN A 56 20.57 -3.20 -26.39
C GLN A 56 19.05 -3.24 -26.63
N LEU A 57 18.30 -3.98 -25.82
CA LEU A 57 16.84 -4.04 -25.89
C LEU A 57 16.17 -2.84 -25.21
N GLN A 58 16.91 -2.07 -24.39
CA GLN A 58 16.43 -0.91 -23.65
C GLN A 58 16.90 0.42 -24.28
N LYS A 59 16.85 0.49 -25.61
CA LYS A 59 17.19 1.70 -26.37
C LYS A 59 16.08 2.74 -26.28
N ILE A 60 16.49 3.98 -26.10
CA ILE A 60 15.63 5.16 -26.15
C ILE A 60 16.19 6.17 -27.13
N VAL A 61 15.32 7.06 -27.63
CA VAL A 61 15.74 8.22 -28.39
C VAL A 61 15.53 9.45 -27.51
N TRP A 62 16.57 10.25 -27.32
CA TRP A 62 16.54 11.41 -26.44
C TRP A 62 17.22 12.62 -27.07
N ARG A 63 16.74 13.81 -26.67
CA ARG A 63 17.38 15.10 -26.93
C ARG A 63 17.16 16.00 -25.72
N PHE A 64 18.15 16.80 -25.34
CA PHE A 64 18.08 17.61 -24.12
C PHE A 64 17.29 18.90 -24.33
N THR A 65 17.32 19.43 -25.55
CA THR A 65 16.47 20.56 -25.98
C THR A 65 15.70 20.22 -27.26
N PRO A 66 14.58 20.90 -27.57
CA PRO A 66 13.83 20.68 -28.80
C PRO A 66 14.64 20.92 -30.08
N THR A 67 15.72 21.70 -29.98
CA THR A 67 16.63 22.03 -31.08
C THR A 67 17.79 21.06 -31.24
N ASP A 68 18.09 20.25 -30.21
CA ASP A 68 19.17 19.28 -30.27
C ASP A 68 18.86 18.14 -31.24
N LYS A 69 19.92 17.61 -31.86
CA LYS A 69 19.84 16.36 -32.63
C LYS A 69 19.40 15.23 -31.72
N LEU A 70 18.47 14.41 -32.21
CA LEU A 70 18.06 13.17 -31.55
C LEU A 70 19.26 12.24 -31.43
N ARG A 71 19.44 11.65 -30.25
CA ARG A 71 20.48 10.67 -29.94
C ARG A 71 19.84 9.35 -29.55
N GLU A 72 20.42 8.26 -30.01
CA GLU A 72 20.12 6.93 -29.48
C GLU A 72 20.91 6.72 -28.19
N MET A 73 20.23 6.31 -27.13
CA MET A 73 20.84 6.01 -25.82
C MET A 73 20.36 4.64 -25.36
N GLN A 74 21.14 3.98 -24.51
CA GLN A 74 20.80 2.69 -23.92
C GLN A 74 20.69 2.83 -22.41
N LEU A 75 19.67 2.21 -21.82
CA LEU A 75 19.51 2.12 -20.37
C LEU A 75 20.23 0.86 -19.86
N CYS A 76 21.18 1.03 -18.94
CA CYS A 76 21.98 -0.08 -18.40
C CYS A 76 21.35 -0.74 -17.17
N THR A 77 20.30 -0.16 -16.60
CA THR A 77 19.69 -0.59 -15.35
C THR A 77 18.27 -1.08 -15.56
N VAL A 78 17.70 -1.78 -14.58
CA VAL A 78 16.26 -2.11 -14.60
C VAL A 78 15.47 -0.81 -14.76
N THR A 79 14.54 -0.82 -15.72
CA THR A 79 13.73 0.34 -16.07
C THR A 79 12.30 0.16 -15.55
N TYR A 80 11.74 1.22 -14.98
CA TYR A 80 10.35 1.31 -14.55
C TYR A 80 9.41 0.90 -15.68
N GLU A 81 8.23 0.36 -15.33
CA GLU A 81 7.21 -0.11 -16.29
C GLU A 81 7.60 -1.31 -17.15
N SER A 82 8.84 -1.81 -17.08
CA SER A 82 9.19 -3.08 -17.72
C SER A 82 8.49 -4.24 -17.00
N LYS A 83 7.94 -5.17 -17.76
CA LYS A 83 7.09 -6.27 -17.24
C LYS A 83 7.80 -7.13 -16.19
N SER A 84 9.11 -7.30 -16.31
CA SER A 84 9.93 -8.07 -15.37
C SER A 84 10.52 -7.24 -14.22
N ALA A 85 10.39 -5.90 -14.23
CA ALA A 85 11.04 -5.03 -13.24
C ALA A 85 10.76 -5.44 -11.79
N PRO A 86 9.50 -5.72 -11.38
CA PRO A 86 9.20 -6.06 -9.99
C PRO A 86 9.88 -7.38 -9.57
N TYR A 87 9.91 -8.38 -10.46
CA TYR A 87 10.59 -9.65 -10.20
C TYR A 87 12.09 -9.44 -10.04
N LEU A 88 12.73 -8.76 -10.99
CA LEU A 88 14.18 -8.50 -10.95
C LEU A 88 14.57 -7.75 -9.68
N ALA A 89 13.83 -6.69 -9.35
CA ALA A 89 14.05 -5.89 -8.15
C ALA A 89 13.97 -6.72 -6.86
N MET A 90 12.90 -7.49 -6.71
CA MET A 90 12.72 -8.31 -5.51
C MET A 90 13.67 -9.49 -5.44
N ARG A 91 13.99 -10.11 -6.58
CA ARG A 91 14.92 -11.24 -6.63
C ARG A 91 16.34 -10.80 -6.28
N THR A 92 16.77 -9.62 -6.74
CA THR A 92 18.08 -9.04 -6.41
C THR A 92 18.19 -8.73 -4.92
N LEU A 93 17.18 -8.11 -4.31
CA LEU A 93 17.17 -7.89 -2.86
C LEU A 93 17.25 -9.21 -2.06
N LYS A 94 16.44 -10.20 -2.44
CA LYS A 94 16.50 -11.52 -1.79
C LYS A 94 17.84 -12.21 -2.00
N GLN A 95 18.49 -12.03 -3.17
CA GLN A 95 19.82 -12.55 -3.42
C GLN A 95 20.86 -11.88 -2.51
N LEU A 96 20.83 -10.56 -2.37
CA LEU A 96 21.70 -9.82 -1.45
C LEU A 96 21.58 -10.35 -0.01
N ALA A 97 20.36 -10.61 0.46
CA ALA A 97 20.13 -11.19 1.78
C ALA A 97 20.60 -12.66 1.91
N ILE A 98 20.69 -13.40 0.81
CA ILE A 98 21.26 -14.76 0.80
C ILE A 98 22.79 -14.67 0.86
N ASP A 99 23.39 -13.78 0.08
CA ASP A 99 24.84 -13.71 -0.10
C ASP A 99 25.53 -13.02 1.08
N GLU A 100 24.94 -11.95 1.61
CA GLU A 100 25.57 -11.08 2.62
C GLU A 100 24.84 -11.09 3.97
N GLY A 101 23.67 -11.73 4.05
CA GLY A 101 22.77 -11.61 5.20
C GLY A 101 23.15 -12.41 6.44
N ASP A 102 24.17 -13.29 6.37
CA ASP A 102 24.60 -14.10 7.52
C ASP A 102 25.12 -13.24 8.68
N ALA A 103 25.77 -12.10 8.37
CA ALA A 103 26.23 -11.14 9.37
C ALA A 103 25.11 -10.20 9.89
N TYR A 104 23.92 -10.25 9.29
CA TYR A 104 22.81 -9.32 9.53
C TYR A 104 21.48 -10.07 9.68
N PRO A 105 21.30 -10.90 10.72
CA PRO A 105 20.18 -11.83 10.82
C PRO A 105 18.79 -11.15 10.87
N GLN A 106 18.67 -9.99 11.53
CA GLN A 106 17.41 -9.24 11.58
C GLN A 106 17.08 -8.61 10.23
N ALA A 107 18.07 -8.00 9.57
CA ALA A 107 17.89 -7.43 8.24
C ALA A 107 17.62 -8.50 7.19
N ARG A 108 18.30 -9.64 7.23
CA ARG A 108 18.03 -10.79 6.36
C ARG A 108 16.57 -11.22 6.46
N LYS A 109 16.05 -11.38 7.68
CA LYS A 109 14.64 -11.73 7.91
C LYS A 109 13.69 -10.66 7.33
N ALA A 110 14.03 -9.39 7.52
CA ALA A 110 13.25 -8.27 7.01
C ALA A 110 13.26 -8.22 5.46
N VAL A 111 14.41 -8.32 4.82
CA VAL A 111 14.54 -8.35 3.35
C VAL A 111 13.76 -9.51 2.74
N MET A 112 13.73 -10.67 3.40
CA MET A 112 13.03 -11.83 2.90
C MET A 112 11.50 -11.74 2.99
N SER A 113 10.95 -10.99 3.95
CA SER A 113 9.51 -11.09 4.30
C SER A 113 8.80 -9.77 4.66
N GLU A 114 9.51 -8.64 4.70
CA GLU A 114 9.01 -7.37 5.25
C GLU A 114 9.15 -6.20 4.26
N PHE A 115 9.54 -6.48 3.01
CA PHE A 115 9.50 -5.51 1.92
C PHE A 115 8.20 -5.59 1.13
N TYR A 116 7.75 -4.43 0.69
CA TYR A 116 6.75 -4.24 -0.35
C TYR A 116 7.33 -3.29 -1.41
N MET A 117 7.81 -3.87 -2.52
CA MET A 117 8.62 -3.16 -3.52
C MET A 117 9.88 -2.53 -2.89
N ASP A 118 10.01 -1.21 -2.96
CA ASP A 118 11.08 -0.37 -2.44
C ASP A 118 10.90 -0.01 -0.96
N ASP A 119 9.70 -0.18 -0.40
CA ASP A 119 9.43 0.11 1.01
C ASP A 119 9.71 -1.10 1.90
N VAL A 120 10.49 -0.89 2.97
CA VAL A 120 10.54 -1.79 4.12
C VAL A 120 9.51 -1.36 5.15
N ILE A 121 8.67 -2.29 5.59
CA ILE A 121 7.66 -2.07 6.63
C ILE A 121 7.90 -3.09 7.74
N SER A 122 8.74 -2.72 8.70
CA SER A 122 9.24 -3.61 9.74
C SER A 122 9.18 -2.97 11.12
N GLY A 123 9.71 -3.64 12.13
CA GLY A 123 9.68 -3.20 13.52
C GLY A 123 10.11 -4.31 14.46
N ARG A 124 10.25 -3.97 15.75
CA ARG A 124 10.56 -4.90 16.83
C ARG A 124 9.80 -4.52 18.10
N ASN A 125 9.92 -5.34 19.13
CA ASN A 125 9.16 -5.14 20.37
C ASN A 125 9.94 -4.44 21.46
N THR A 126 11.25 -4.27 21.27
CA THR A 126 12.14 -3.48 22.12
C THR A 126 12.85 -2.42 21.29
N ILE A 127 13.27 -1.32 21.92
CA ILE A 127 14.00 -0.24 21.25
C ILE A 127 15.36 -0.75 20.77
N GLU A 128 16.00 -1.59 21.58
CA GLU A 128 17.31 -2.18 21.30
C GLU A 128 17.27 -3.05 20.05
N GLU A 129 16.29 -3.96 19.95
CA GLU A 129 16.12 -4.77 18.74
C GLU A 129 15.80 -3.92 17.52
N ALA A 130 15.02 -2.85 17.66
CA ALA A 130 14.68 -1.96 16.56
C ALA A 130 15.90 -1.15 16.07
N LYS A 131 16.77 -0.70 16.98
CA LYS A 131 18.06 -0.07 16.64
C LYS A 131 18.98 -1.06 15.91
N ILE A 132 19.07 -2.30 16.38
CA ILE A 132 19.85 -3.35 15.70
C ILE A 132 19.29 -3.59 14.29
N LEU A 133 17.97 -3.76 14.15
CA LEU A 133 17.32 -3.93 12.85
C LEU A 133 17.63 -2.77 11.90
N GLN A 134 17.51 -1.53 12.36
CA GLN A 134 17.79 -0.33 11.56
C GLN A 134 19.24 -0.34 11.05
N ASN A 135 20.20 -0.61 11.94
CA ASN A 135 21.61 -0.61 11.59
C ASN A 135 21.97 -1.77 10.66
N GLU A 136 21.44 -2.97 10.93
CA GLU A 136 21.64 -4.11 10.05
C GLU A 136 21.04 -3.88 8.66
N LEU A 137 19.83 -3.29 8.57
CA LEU A 137 19.19 -2.98 7.29
C LEU A 137 20.02 -1.97 6.48
N TYR A 138 20.49 -0.93 7.14
CA TYR A 138 21.36 0.08 6.53
C TYR A 138 22.63 -0.57 5.94
N ASN A 139 23.35 -1.37 6.74
CA ASN A 139 24.62 -1.95 6.32
C ASN A 139 24.46 -3.06 5.27
N LEU A 140 23.45 -3.94 5.43
CA LEU A 140 23.18 -5.02 4.47
C LEU A 140 22.80 -4.46 3.10
N LEU A 141 21.89 -3.48 3.05
CA LEU A 141 21.45 -2.93 1.76
C LEU A 141 22.52 -2.08 1.09
N LEU A 142 23.35 -1.38 1.87
CA LEU A 142 24.48 -0.61 1.34
C LEU A 142 25.51 -1.49 0.62
N LYS A 143 25.72 -2.74 1.05
CA LYS A 143 26.58 -3.72 0.35
C LYS A 143 26.09 -4.02 -1.07
N GLY A 144 24.78 -3.98 -1.30
CA GLY A 144 24.18 -4.10 -2.64
C GLY A 144 24.04 -2.79 -3.40
N GLY A 145 24.57 -1.68 -2.87
CA GLY A 145 24.40 -0.34 -3.45
C GLY A 145 23.01 0.26 -3.24
N PHE A 146 22.16 -0.36 -2.41
CA PHE A 146 20.81 0.12 -2.11
C PHE A 146 20.84 1.06 -0.90
N VAL A 147 20.61 2.34 -1.13
CA VAL A 147 20.58 3.35 -0.08
C VAL A 147 19.16 3.50 0.46
N LEU A 148 18.97 3.22 1.74
CA LEU A 148 17.70 3.45 2.44
C LEU A 148 17.56 4.92 2.87
N LYS A 149 16.45 5.54 2.51
CA LYS A 149 16.05 6.92 2.85
C LYS A 149 14.63 6.96 3.40
N LYS A 150 14.18 8.17 3.72
CA LYS A 150 12.85 8.47 4.30
C LYS A 150 12.53 7.62 5.54
N TRP A 151 13.55 7.35 6.35
CA TRP A 151 13.41 6.58 7.58
C TRP A 151 12.40 7.23 8.52
N ALA A 152 11.50 6.43 9.07
CA ALA A 152 10.52 6.87 10.04
C ALA A 152 10.16 5.77 11.06
N THR A 153 9.78 6.21 12.24
CA THR A 153 9.51 5.35 13.41
C THR A 153 8.58 6.08 14.39
N ASN A 154 7.88 5.34 15.24
CA ASN A 154 7.15 5.90 16.39
C ASN A 154 8.03 6.23 17.59
N GLU A 155 9.33 5.90 17.56
CA GLU A 155 10.27 6.17 18.65
C GLU A 155 11.57 6.76 18.12
N ALA A 156 11.74 8.08 18.28
CA ALA A 156 12.80 8.86 17.61
C ALA A 156 14.22 8.37 17.93
N SER A 157 14.44 7.81 19.13
CA SER A 157 15.75 7.28 19.52
C SER A 157 16.24 6.16 18.59
N ILE A 158 15.34 5.43 17.90
CA ILE A 158 15.70 4.37 16.94
C ILE A 158 16.45 4.91 15.72
N LEU A 159 16.26 6.19 15.38
CA LEU A 159 16.92 6.83 14.23
C LEU A 159 18.23 7.54 14.60
N GLU A 160 18.69 7.41 15.85
CA GLU A 160 20.01 7.92 16.27
C GLU A 160 21.12 7.30 15.40
N GLY A 161 22.11 8.12 15.03
CA GLY A 161 23.22 7.69 14.17
C GLY A 161 22.94 7.75 12.67
N LEU A 162 21.68 7.94 12.24
CA LEU A 162 21.38 8.21 10.82
C LEU A 162 21.61 9.69 10.47
N PRO A 163 22.11 9.98 9.25
CA PRO A 163 22.09 11.32 8.68
C PRO A 163 20.67 11.89 8.60
N ASP A 164 20.49 13.18 8.91
CA ASP A 164 19.15 13.80 8.90
C ASP A 164 18.50 13.84 7.52
N ASN A 165 19.30 13.91 6.45
CA ASN A 165 18.80 13.83 5.07
C ASN A 165 18.26 12.43 4.70
N TYR A 166 18.50 11.41 5.54
CA TYR A 166 17.95 10.07 5.34
C TYR A 166 16.65 9.88 6.12
N LYS A 167 16.37 10.72 7.12
CA LYS A 167 15.14 10.68 7.92
C LYS A 167 14.00 11.39 7.18
N ARG A 168 12.77 10.95 7.43
CA ARG A 168 11.58 11.67 6.99
C ARG A 168 11.35 12.86 7.92
N GLN A 169 11.08 14.03 7.35
CA GLN A 169 10.82 15.26 8.11
C GLN A 169 9.38 15.38 8.61
N GLN A 170 8.44 14.72 7.92
CA GLN A 170 7.02 14.71 8.27
C GLN A 170 6.70 13.50 9.15
N ASN A 171 5.92 13.74 10.20
CA ASN A 171 5.43 12.69 11.10
C ASN A 171 4.27 11.89 10.50
N THR A 172 3.72 12.32 9.37
CA THR A 172 2.65 11.61 8.67
C THR A 172 3.21 10.94 7.40
N ILE A 173 2.98 9.64 7.26
CA ILE A 173 3.48 8.82 6.15
C ILE A 173 2.29 8.27 5.37
N ASP A 174 2.15 8.69 4.13
CA ASP A 174 1.14 8.15 3.22
C ASP A 174 1.60 6.81 2.63
N PHE A 175 0.77 5.77 2.71
CA PHE A 175 1.05 4.45 2.11
C PHE A 175 0.80 4.38 0.60
N LYS A 176 0.27 5.45 -0.01
CA LYS A 176 -0.01 5.49 -1.45
C LYS A 176 0.39 6.84 -2.01
N GLN A 177 1.61 6.94 -2.53
CA GLN A 177 2.06 8.05 -3.35
C GLN A 177 1.88 7.70 -4.83
N ASP A 178 0.67 7.95 -5.34
CA ASP A 178 0.51 8.18 -6.77
C ASP A 178 0.06 9.63 -6.93
N GLU A 179 1.00 10.54 -7.18
CA GLU A 179 0.75 11.98 -7.34
C GLU A 179 -0.30 12.26 -8.44
N SER A 180 -0.50 11.32 -9.36
CA SER A 180 -1.46 11.41 -10.45
C SER A 180 -2.91 11.14 -10.02
N MET A 181 -3.13 10.49 -8.88
CA MET A 181 -4.45 10.19 -8.35
C MET A 181 -4.54 10.63 -6.89
N LYS A 182 -5.23 11.75 -6.65
CA LYS A 182 -5.75 12.15 -5.32
C LYS A 182 -6.71 11.07 -4.80
N THR A 183 -6.13 10.00 -4.28
CA THR A 183 -6.78 8.85 -3.65
C THR A 183 -6.92 9.15 -2.16
N LEU A 184 -7.89 8.54 -1.45
CA LEU A 184 -7.81 8.50 0.01
C LEU A 184 -6.46 7.87 0.34
N GLY A 185 -5.60 8.63 1.01
CA GLY A 185 -4.40 8.09 1.61
C GLY A 185 -4.78 7.45 2.93
N LEU A 186 -4.48 6.16 3.05
CA LEU A 186 -4.17 5.61 4.36
C LEU A 186 -2.82 6.20 4.75
N SER A 187 -2.76 6.87 5.89
CA SER A 187 -1.53 7.47 6.39
C SER A 187 -1.25 6.98 7.81
N TRP A 188 0.01 6.95 8.21
CA TRP A 188 0.43 6.68 9.59
C TRP A 188 1.03 7.94 10.21
N ASN A 189 0.45 8.37 11.34
CA ASN A 189 1.02 9.38 12.21
C ASN A 189 1.98 8.68 13.18
N THR A 190 3.28 8.96 13.05
CA THR A 190 4.32 8.34 13.86
C THR A 190 4.31 8.80 15.31
N THR A 191 3.90 10.05 15.57
CA THR A 191 3.93 10.64 16.91
C THR A 191 2.86 10.03 17.80
N GLU A 192 1.64 9.89 17.27
CA GLU A 192 0.51 9.30 17.99
C GLU A 192 0.43 7.77 17.81
N ASP A 193 1.22 7.23 16.89
CA ASP A 193 1.22 5.82 16.47
C ASP A 193 -0.16 5.30 16.01
N VAL A 194 -0.85 6.11 15.22
CA VAL A 194 -2.18 5.81 14.68
C VAL A 194 -2.21 5.92 13.17
N PHE A 195 -3.04 5.10 12.55
CA PHE A 195 -3.48 5.32 11.18
C PHE A 195 -4.52 6.43 11.14
N VAL A 196 -4.37 7.33 10.19
CA VAL A 196 -5.29 8.43 9.89
C VAL A 196 -5.71 8.36 8.43
N PHE A 197 -6.87 8.94 8.12
CA PHE A 197 -7.37 9.00 6.76
C PHE A 197 -7.46 10.46 6.32
N ASN A 198 -6.86 10.76 5.17
CA ASN A 198 -6.88 12.10 4.62
C ASN A 198 -7.77 12.13 3.37
N TRP A 199 -9.01 12.52 3.55
CA TRP A 199 -9.96 12.75 2.47
C TRP A 199 -10.25 14.23 2.28
N GLN A 200 -9.94 14.70 1.07
CA GLN A 200 -10.47 15.96 0.57
C GLN A 200 -11.58 15.65 -0.41
N LEU A 201 -12.79 16.13 -0.13
CA LEU A 201 -13.90 16.07 -1.07
C LEU A 201 -13.49 16.76 -2.39
N PRO A 202 -13.30 16.03 -3.50
CA PRO A 202 -13.02 16.68 -4.76
C PRO A 202 -14.29 17.41 -5.21
N GLN A 203 -14.21 18.70 -5.55
CA GLN A 203 -15.36 19.40 -6.15
C GLN A 203 -15.89 18.58 -7.33
N GLN A 204 -17.20 18.31 -7.35
CA GLN A 204 -17.82 17.64 -8.49
C GLN A 204 -17.93 18.63 -9.65
N LYS A 205 -16.86 18.72 -10.44
CA LYS A 205 -16.83 19.63 -11.60
C LYS A 205 -17.69 19.13 -12.76
N SER A 206 -17.94 17.82 -12.84
CA SER A 206 -18.74 17.18 -13.87
C SER A 206 -20.04 16.60 -13.29
N ARG A 207 -21.04 16.39 -14.15
CA ARG A 207 -22.24 15.63 -13.79
C ARG A 207 -21.86 14.20 -13.35
N LEU A 208 -22.63 13.63 -12.44
CA LEU A 208 -22.37 12.28 -11.92
C LEU A 208 -22.80 11.23 -12.97
N THR A 209 -21.87 10.35 -13.32
CA THR A 209 -22.09 9.17 -14.15
C THR A 209 -21.58 7.92 -13.41
N LYS A 210 -21.92 6.71 -13.87
CA LYS A 210 -21.36 5.48 -13.29
C LYS A 210 -19.82 5.46 -13.35
N ARG A 211 -19.23 5.98 -14.43
CA ARG A 211 -17.76 6.05 -14.57
C ARG A 211 -17.14 6.97 -13.52
N VAL A 212 -17.72 8.14 -13.31
CA VAL A 212 -17.24 9.10 -12.29
C VAL A 212 -17.40 8.51 -10.89
N LEU A 213 -18.54 7.88 -10.61
CA LEU A 213 -18.79 7.23 -9.33
C LEU A 213 -17.77 6.12 -9.05
N LEU A 214 -17.55 5.21 -10.00
CA LEU A 214 -16.58 4.13 -9.84
C LEU A 214 -15.16 4.68 -9.66
N SER A 215 -14.79 5.72 -10.42
CA SER A 215 -13.51 6.41 -10.24
C SER A 215 -13.36 6.97 -8.83
N ASN A 216 -14.41 7.57 -8.27
CA ASN A 216 -14.39 8.08 -6.90
C ASN A 216 -14.32 6.97 -5.84
N ILE A 217 -15.00 5.84 -6.03
CA ILE A 217 -14.94 4.69 -5.11
C ILE A 217 -13.55 4.02 -5.18
N SER A 218 -12.97 3.87 -6.37
CA SER A 218 -11.64 3.25 -6.54
C SER A 218 -10.49 4.10 -5.97
N LYS A 219 -10.74 5.40 -5.74
CA LYS A 219 -9.81 6.26 -5.02
C LYS A 219 -9.71 5.93 -3.54
N ILE A 220 -10.67 5.19 -2.97
CA ILE A 220 -10.62 4.81 -1.55
C ILE A 220 -9.59 3.69 -1.36
N TYR A 221 -8.39 4.01 -0.85
CA TYR A 221 -7.39 3.01 -0.51
C TYR A 221 -7.58 2.55 0.94
N ASP A 222 -8.08 1.33 1.10
CA ASP A 222 -8.38 0.72 2.40
C ASP A 222 -8.01 -0.76 2.39
N PRO A 223 -6.71 -1.09 2.49
CA PRO A 223 -6.23 -2.47 2.35
C PRO A 223 -6.79 -3.40 3.43
N LEU A 224 -7.03 -2.88 4.64
CA LEU A 224 -7.54 -3.66 5.78
C LEU A 224 -9.05 -3.58 5.95
N GLY A 225 -9.73 -2.77 5.15
CA GLY A 225 -11.18 -2.66 5.14
C GLY A 225 -11.76 -1.87 6.31
N TRP A 226 -11.00 -1.05 7.02
CA TRP A 226 -11.50 -0.26 8.16
C TRP A 226 -12.61 0.72 7.77
N LEU A 227 -12.61 1.16 6.51
CA LEU A 227 -13.59 2.05 5.90
C LEU A 227 -14.72 1.26 5.23
N SER A 228 -14.79 -0.04 5.44
CA SER A 228 -15.85 -0.93 4.94
C SER A 228 -17.28 -0.40 5.16
N PRO A 229 -17.64 0.18 6.32
CA PRO A 229 -18.98 0.74 6.51
C PRO A 229 -19.34 1.85 5.52
N MET A 230 -18.36 2.63 5.07
CA MET A 230 -18.56 3.68 4.07
C MET A 230 -18.48 3.14 2.65
N THR A 231 -17.48 2.29 2.36
CA THR A 231 -17.31 1.74 1.01
C THR A 231 -18.48 0.82 0.61
N VAL A 232 -19.13 0.13 1.56
CA VAL A 232 -20.30 -0.70 1.26
C VAL A 232 -21.51 0.13 0.83
N LYS A 233 -21.76 1.29 1.46
CA LYS A 233 -22.83 2.23 1.05
C LYS A 233 -22.62 2.69 -0.39
N ALA A 234 -21.39 3.08 -0.73
CA ALA A 234 -21.05 3.50 -2.09
C ALA A 234 -21.17 2.36 -3.13
N LYS A 235 -20.77 1.13 -2.76
CA LYS A 235 -20.93 -0.06 -3.61
C LYS A 235 -22.39 -0.44 -3.82
N LEU A 236 -23.24 -0.32 -2.79
CA LEU A 236 -24.69 -0.54 -2.89
C LEU A 236 -25.35 0.49 -3.80
N PHE A 237 -24.98 1.76 -3.66
CA PHE A 237 -25.44 2.81 -4.55
C PHE A 237 -25.01 2.55 -6.01
N PHE A 238 -23.77 2.13 -6.23
CA PHE A 238 -23.31 1.71 -7.57
C PHE A 238 -24.12 0.53 -8.12
N GLN A 239 -24.44 -0.48 -7.30
CA GLN A 239 -25.29 -1.61 -7.69
C GLN A 239 -26.70 -1.17 -8.07
N LYS A 240 -27.29 -0.21 -7.35
CA LYS A 240 -28.60 0.38 -7.70
C LYS A 240 -28.59 0.98 -9.11
N LEU A 241 -27.60 1.81 -9.43
CA LEU A 241 -27.45 2.40 -10.77
C LEU A 241 -27.26 1.34 -11.87
N TRP A 242 -26.70 0.18 -11.54
CA TRP A 242 -26.63 -0.96 -12.47
C TRP A 242 -27.99 -1.63 -12.70
N LEU A 243 -28.78 -1.79 -11.66
CA LEU A 243 -30.14 -2.35 -11.75
C LEU A 243 -31.08 -1.43 -12.54
N ASP A 244 -30.87 -0.12 -12.43
CA ASP A 244 -31.59 0.91 -13.19
C ASP A 244 -31.18 0.96 -14.67
N ARG A 245 -30.27 0.07 -15.12
CA ARG A 245 -29.77 -0.06 -16.50
C ARG A 245 -29.19 1.23 -17.09
N LEU A 246 -28.68 2.13 -16.25
CA LEU A 246 -28.01 3.35 -16.68
C LEU A 246 -26.78 3.02 -17.54
N ASN A 247 -26.42 3.83 -18.53
CA ASN A 247 -25.16 3.66 -19.25
C ASN A 247 -23.95 4.22 -18.49
N TRP A 248 -22.72 3.91 -18.92
CA TRP A 248 -21.50 4.31 -18.20
C TRP A 248 -21.30 5.83 -18.07
N ASP A 249 -21.62 6.55 -19.13
CA ASP A 249 -21.40 7.99 -19.29
C ASP A 249 -22.72 8.78 -19.31
N GLU A 250 -23.82 8.11 -18.97
CA GLU A 250 -25.14 8.72 -18.81
C GLU A 250 -25.27 9.37 -17.42
N ASN A 251 -25.97 10.50 -17.38
CA ASN A 251 -26.19 11.24 -16.14
C ASN A 251 -27.15 10.48 -15.24
N VAL A 252 -26.84 10.39 -13.95
CA VAL A 252 -27.80 9.89 -12.96
C VAL A 252 -28.99 10.84 -12.83
N SER A 253 -30.13 10.32 -12.34
CA SER A 253 -31.29 11.14 -12.00
C SER A 253 -30.96 12.15 -10.89
N GLU A 254 -31.74 13.24 -10.80
CA GLU A 254 -31.58 14.24 -9.73
C GLU A 254 -31.71 13.60 -8.34
N SER A 255 -32.64 12.66 -8.17
CA SER A 255 -32.81 11.90 -6.92
C SER A 255 -31.56 11.11 -6.54
N SER A 256 -30.95 10.41 -7.51
CA SER A 256 -29.72 9.64 -7.29
C SER A 256 -28.52 10.56 -7.04
N SER A 257 -28.48 11.72 -7.68
CA SER A 257 -27.43 12.72 -7.42
C SER A 257 -27.51 13.25 -5.98
N LYS A 258 -28.71 13.49 -5.44
CA LYS A 258 -28.91 13.89 -4.04
C LYS A 258 -28.50 12.79 -3.06
N GLU A 259 -28.85 11.54 -3.35
CA GLU A 259 -28.44 10.38 -2.55
C GLU A 259 -26.91 10.22 -2.52
N TRP A 260 -26.23 10.38 -3.66
CA TRP A 260 -24.78 10.35 -3.71
C TRP A 260 -24.13 11.49 -2.93
N GLU A 261 -24.68 12.70 -3.00
CA GLU A 261 -24.14 13.84 -2.24
C GLU A 261 -24.24 13.61 -0.73
N LEU A 262 -25.29 12.95 -0.25
CA LEU A 262 -25.41 12.53 1.15
C LEU A 262 -24.34 11.49 1.52
N ILE A 263 -24.13 10.47 0.69
CA ILE A 263 -23.05 9.48 0.93
C ILE A 263 -21.68 10.19 0.94
N ARG A 264 -21.48 11.15 0.05
CA ARG A 264 -20.24 11.93 -0.02
C ARG A 264 -20.01 12.79 1.21
N SER A 265 -21.04 13.46 1.72
CA SER A 265 -20.91 14.29 2.91
C SER A 265 -20.57 13.43 4.13
N GLU A 266 -21.07 12.20 4.23
CA GLU A 266 -20.66 11.27 5.30
C GLU A 266 -19.19 10.82 5.19
N ILE A 267 -18.66 10.68 3.97
CA ILE A 267 -17.26 10.26 3.76
C ILE A 267 -16.27 11.27 4.35
N ILE A 268 -16.62 12.56 4.50
CA ILE A 268 -15.68 13.53 5.10
C ILE A 268 -15.35 13.22 6.57
N ASN A 269 -16.29 12.59 7.28
CA ASN A 269 -16.15 12.23 8.70
C ASN A 269 -15.07 11.16 8.90
N ILE A 270 -14.56 10.56 7.82
CA ILE A 270 -13.45 9.61 7.86
C ILE A 270 -12.16 10.24 8.38
N ASN A 271 -12.03 11.55 8.23
CA ASN A 271 -10.86 12.30 8.68
C ASN A 271 -10.74 12.32 10.20
N ASP A 272 -11.85 12.09 10.91
CA ASP A 272 -11.90 12.02 12.37
C ASP A 272 -11.67 10.58 12.89
N VAL A 273 -11.59 9.59 11.99
CA VAL A 273 -11.36 8.20 12.36
C VAL A 273 -9.86 7.94 12.48
N THR A 274 -9.44 7.45 13.64
CA THR A 274 -8.08 6.97 13.88
C THR A 274 -8.10 5.50 14.28
N ILE A 275 -7.09 4.75 13.87
CA ILE A 275 -6.93 3.33 14.23
C ILE A 275 -5.53 3.14 14.81
N PRO A 276 -5.37 2.62 16.05
CA PRO A 276 -4.07 2.32 16.61
C PRO A 276 -3.26 1.39 15.72
N ARG A 277 -1.99 1.75 15.46
CA ARG A 277 -1.10 0.87 14.70
C ARG A 277 -0.78 -0.37 15.52
N TRP A 278 -0.19 -0.19 16.70
CA TRP A 278 0.19 -1.30 17.57
C TRP A 278 -1.04 -2.00 18.18
N ILE A 279 -1.08 -3.34 18.09
CA ILE A 279 -2.18 -4.15 18.64
C ILE A 279 -1.90 -4.70 20.05
N SER A 280 -0.87 -4.19 20.74
CA SER A 280 -0.54 -4.56 22.13
C SER A 280 -0.25 -6.05 22.38
N CYS A 281 0.17 -6.80 21.35
CA CYS A 281 0.30 -8.26 21.41
C CYS A 281 1.67 -8.79 21.89
N TYR A 282 2.57 -7.94 22.38
CA TYR A 282 3.89 -8.38 22.85
C TYR A 282 3.85 -8.84 24.30
N ASN A 283 4.28 -10.07 24.59
CA ASN A 283 4.24 -10.71 25.92
C ASN A 283 2.83 -10.84 26.52
N ASN A 284 1.78 -10.63 25.73
CA ASN A 284 0.39 -10.69 26.15
C ASN A 284 -0.35 -11.79 25.42
N VAL A 285 -1.24 -12.49 26.13
CA VAL A 285 -2.20 -13.38 25.48
C VAL A 285 -3.12 -12.51 24.62
N THR A 286 -3.12 -12.77 23.32
CA THR A 286 -3.95 -12.01 22.37
C THR A 286 -5.06 -12.91 21.87
N GLU A 287 -6.30 -12.47 22.06
CA GLU A 287 -7.50 -13.12 21.55
C GLU A 287 -7.92 -12.46 20.23
N LEU A 288 -8.39 -13.26 19.28
CA LEU A 288 -9.00 -12.77 18.05
C LEU A 288 -10.50 -13.03 18.09
N HIS A 289 -11.29 -11.96 17.98
CA HIS A 289 -12.74 -12.00 18.02
C HIS A 289 -13.29 -11.66 16.63
N GLY A 290 -13.91 -12.65 15.98
CA GLY A 290 -14.53 -12.51 14.68
C GLY A 290 -16.04 -12.34 14.81
N PHE A 291 -16.60 -11.30 14.20
CA PHE A 291 -18.04 -11.10 14.08
C PHE A 291 -18.40 -11.01 12.62
N CYS A 292 -19.41 -11.78 12.18
CA CYS A 292 -19.92 -11.66 10.82
C CYS A 292 -21.45 -11.50 10.85
N ASP A 293 -21.97 -10.73 9.91
CA ASP A 293 -23.41 -10.51 9.74
C ASP A 293 -23.78 -10.49 8.25
N ALA A 294 -25.04 -10.81 7.96
CA ALA A 294 -25.58 -11.01 6.63
C ALA A 294 -26.96 -10.35 6.51
N SER A 295 -27.12 -9.53 5.48
CA SER A 295 -28.41 -8.96 5.08
C SER A 295 -28.71 -9.26 3.62
N GLU A 296 -29.93 -8.95 3.18
CA GLU A 296 -30.31 -9.02 1.77
C GLU A 296 -29.46 -8.11 0.87
N LYS A 297 -28.84 -7.07 1.45
CA LYS A 297 -28.05 -6.08 0.71
C LYS A 297 -26.56 -6.41 0.70
N ALA A 298 -26.01 -6.86 1.82
CA ALA A 298 -24.57 -7.09 1.96
C ALA A 298 -24.25 -8.06 3.11
N PHE A 299 -23.07 -8.66 3.01
CA PHE A 299 -22.42 -9.43 4.06
C PHE A 299 -21.22 -8.64 4.58
N ALA A 300 -20.98 -8.71 5.88
CA ALA A 300 -19.84 -8.09 6.52
C ALA A 300 -19.18 -9.07 7.49
N CYS A 301 -17.87 -8.99 7.62
CA CYS A 301 -17.16 -9.63 8.71
C CYS A 301 -16.03 -8.73 9.22
N VAL A 302 -15.84 -8.70 10.53
CA VAL A 302 -14.85 -7.89 11.24
C VAL A 302 -14.05 -8.78 12.18
N ILE A 303 -12.76 -8.48 12.34
CA ILE A 303 -11.89 -9.14 13.30
C ILE A 303 -11.32 -8.08 14.23
N TYR A 304 -11.47 -8.28 15.53
CA TYR A 304 -10.86 -7.49 16.57
C TYR A 304 -9.75 -8.28 17.26
N SER A 305 -8.65 -7.62 17.61
CA SER A 305 -7.70 -8.14 18.58
C SER A 305 -8.07 -7.62 19.96
N LYS A 306 -8.10 -8.51 20.94
CA LYS A 306 -8.15 -8.16 22.36
C LYS A 306 -6.85 -8.61 22.99
N ALA A 307 -6.06 -7.66 23.46
CA ALA A 307 -4.83 -7.89 24.20
C ALA A 307 -4.96 -7.26 25.59
N THR A 308 -4.10 -7.66 26.51
CA THR A 308 -3.93 -6.98 27.80
C THR A 308 -2.77 -6.00 27.68
N ASN A 309 -2.88 -4.77 28.18
CA ASN A 309 -1.75 -3.84 28.20
C ASN A 309 -0.86 -4.07 29.43
N ASP A 310 0.22 -3.28 29.54
CA ASP A 310 1.18 -3.34 30.65
C ASP A 310 0.52 -3.03 32.03
N THR A 311 -0.67 -2.42 32.06
CA THR A 311 -1.45 -2.12 33.28
C THR A 311 -2.50 -3.18 33.62
N GLY A 312 -2.63 -4.24 32.82
CA GLY A 312 -3.62 -5.31 33.04
C GLY A 312 -5.01 -5.03 32.42
N GLU A 313 -5.19 -3.92 31.72
CA GLU A 313 -6.45 -3.55 31.08
C GLU A 313 -6.58 -4.16 29.67
N ALA A 314 -7.81 -4.50 29.29
CA ALA A 314 -8.10 -5.03 27.96
C ALA A 314 -8.08 -3.90 26.92
N VAL A 315 -7.18 -4.00 25.94
CA VAL A 315 -7.13 -3.15 24.76
C VAL A 315 -7.74 -3.90 23.59
N ILE A 316 -8.81 -3.33 23.03
CA ILE A 316 -9.52 -3.89 21.87
C ILE A 316 -9.23 -3.02 20.65
N THR A 317 -8.79 -3.64 19.56
CA THR A 317 -8.43 -2.91 18.33
C THR A 317 -9.00 -3.61 17.11
N LEU A 318 -9.58 -2.84 16.19
CA LEU A 318 -10.03 -3.36 14.90
C LEU A 318 -8.81 -3.79 14.06
N MET A 319 -8.73 -5.08 13.74
CA MET A 319 -7.67 -5.62 12.91
C MET A 319 -7.96 -5.42 11.44
N THR A 320 -9.09 -5.96 10.99
CA THR A 320 -9.52 -5.91 9.59
C THR A 320 -11.03 -6.08 9.50
N ALA A 321 -11.61 -5.56 8.43
CA ALA A 321 -12.98 -5.86 8.06
C ALA A 321 -13.08 -6.18 6.57
N LYS A 322 -14.08 -6.94 6.17
CA LYS A 322 -14.43 -7.15 4.77
C LYS A 322 -15.93 -7.06 4.59
N THR A 323 -16.33 -6.39 3.52
CA THR A 323 -17.72 -6.32 3.08
C THR A 323 -17.86 -6.86 1.67
N LYS A 324 -18.99 -7.51 1.41
CA LYS A 324 -19.37 -7.98 0.08
C LYS A 324 -20.83 -7.63 -0.16
N VAL A 325 -21.09 -6.90 -1.23
CA VAL A 325 -22.47 -6.64 -1.68
C VAL A 325 -23.11 -7.96 -2.09
N ALA A 326 -24.35 -8.18 -1.66
CA ALA A 326 -25.08 -9.40 -1.96
C ALA A 326 -25.42 -9.46 -3.46
N PRO A 327 -25.33 -10.66 -4.09
CA PRO A 327 -25.77 -10.83 -5.47
C PRO A 327 -27.27 -10.54 -5.62
N THR A 328 -27.65 -9.77 -6.63
CA THR A 328 -29.05 -9.41 -6.91
C THR A 328 -29.90 -10.57 -7.41
N LYS A 329 -29.26 -11.64 -7.90
CA LYS A 329 -29.91 -12.90 -8.25
C LYS A 329 -29.70 -13.91 -7.11
N LYS A 330 -30.58 -13.98 -6.11
CA LYS A 330 -30.67 -15.14 -5.22
C LYS A 330 -32.11 -15.49 -4.82
N LYS A 331 -32.46 -16.77 -4.99
CA LYS A 331 -33.45 -17.47 -4.17
C LYS A 331 -32.92 -17.48 -2.74
N THR A 332 -33.68 -16.90 -1.83
CA THR A 332 -33.35 -16.73 -0.41
C THR A 332 -33.17 -18.08 0.27
N THR A 333 -32.05 -18.29 0.95
CA THR A 333 -31.96 -19.25 2.07
C THR A 333 -31.08 -18.58 3.12
N LEU A 334 -31.73 -18.08 4.17
CA LEU A 334 -31.09 -17.69 5.42
C LEU A 334 -30.84 -18.99 6.21
N PRO A 335 -29.66 -19.22 6.80
CA PRO A 335 -29.53 -20.17 7.89
C PRO A 335 -30.30 -19.62 9.09
N ILE A 336 -31.20 -20.43 9.65
CA ILE A 336 -31.92 -20.18 10.91
C ILE A 336 -30.96 -20.38 12.06
#